data_AF-A0A955U5A1-F1
#
_entry.id   AF-A0A955U5A1-F1
#
_cell.length_a   1.000
_cell.length_b   1.000
_cell.length_c   1.000
_cell.angle_alpha   90.00
_cell.angle_beta   90.00
_cell.angle_gamma   90.00
#
_symmetry.space_group_name_H-M   'P 1'
#
loop_
_entity.id
_entity.type
_entity.pdbx_description
1 polymer ?
#
loop_
_entity_poly.entity_id
_entity_poly.type
_entity_poly.pdbx_seq_one_letter_code
_entity_poly.pdbx_strand_id
1 'polypeptide(L)'
;MGADHRRLQLAFAYHMARQILEVDEEFLVGEQRFLDQQFPPELMRELGFFDDADQPLPALAEAANEAISLLPDLLTLGEKLSMMEQLVEASAADGVLAAEEVDALAAAAAMLEIPNDTWQEHVEVLVSSGRLARDQSGV
;
A
#
# COMPACT_ATOMS: atom_id res chain seq x y z
N MET A 1 -6.68 20.04 -3.71
CA MET A 1 -5.52 19.13 -3.69
C MET A 1 -4.74 19.32 -4.98
N GLY A 2 -3.44 19.62 -4.89
CA GLY A 2 -2.59 19.83 -6.07
C GLY A 2 -2.20 18.50 -6.73
N ALA A 3 -1.84 18.54 -8.02
CA ALA A 3 -1.41 17.36 -8.78
C ALA A 3 -0.23 16.63 -8.12
N ASP A 4 0.69 17.36 -7.49
CA ASP A 4 1.85 16.81 -6.79
C ASP A 4 1.45 15.96 -5.58
N HIS A 5 0.43 16.37 -4.83
CA HIS A 5 -0.01 15.64 -3.64
C HIS A 5 -0.60 14.27 -4.02
N ARG A 6 -1.39 14.20 -5.10
CA ARG A 6 -1.92 12.93 -5.61
C ARG A 6 -0.81 12.03 -6.17
N ARG A 7 0.18 12.64 -6.84
CA ARG A 7 1.37 11.94 -7.35
C ARG A 7 2.16 11.29 -6.20
N LEU A 8 2.39 11.99 -5.10
CA LEU A 8 3.08 11.47 -3.91
C LEU A 8 2.29 10.34 -3.23
N GLN A 9 0.98 10.50 -3.04
CA GLN A 9 0.13 9.43 -2.50
C GLN A 9 0.20 8.15 -3.36
N LEU A 10 0.12 8.28 -4.69
CA LEU A 10 0.21 7.13 -5.60
C LEU A 10 1.59 6.48 -5.59
N ALA A 11 2.66 7.26 -5.57
CA ALA A 11 4.02 6.73 -5.48
C ALA A 11 4.23 5.94 -4.18
N PHE A 12 3.77 6.49 -3.05
CA PHE A 12 3.83 5.82 -1.75
C PHE A 12 3.00 4.53 -1.75
N ALA A 13 1.74 4.61 -2.18
CA ALA A 13 0.85 3.46 -2.18
C ALA A 13 1.36 2.33 -3.08
N TYR A 14 1.87 2.65 -4.28
CA TYR A 14 2.47 1.66 -5.16
C TYR A 14 3.74 1.04 -4.55
N HIS A 15 4.61 1.87 -3.97
CA HIS A 15 5.84 1.39 -3.34
C HIS A 15 5.56 0.46 -2.16
N MET A 16 4.59 0.81 -1.31
CA MET A 16 4.21 -0.03 -0.19
C MET A 16 3.49 -1.29 -0.62
N ALA A 17 2.57 -1.20 -1.59
CA ALA A 17 1.89 -2.38 -2.13
C ALA A 17 2.89 -3.38 -2.71
N ARG A 18 3.90 -2.92 -3.47
CA ARG A 18 4.98 -3.80 -3.92
C ARG A 18 5.78 -4.41 -2.78
N GLN A 19 6.18 -3.60 -1.79
CA GLN A 19 6.93 -4.15 -0.65
C GLN A 19 6.13 -5.20 0.11
N ILE A 20 4.82 -5.04 0.27
CA ILE A 20 3.94 -5.98 0.96
C ILE A 20 3.75 -7.27 0.14
N LEU A 21 3.57 -7.15 -1.17
CA LEU A 21 3.39 -8.31 -2.07
C LEU A 21 4.71 -9.05 -2.37
N GLU A 22 5.85 -8.35 -2.34
CA GLU A 22 7.18 -8.96 -2.51
C GLU A 22 7.73 -9.58 -1.21
N VAL A 23 6.94 -9.64 -0.13
CA VAL A 23 7.35 -10.31 1.11
C VAL A 23 7.45 -11.83 0.95
N ASP A 24 6.63 -12.42 0.07
CA ASP A 24 6.75 -13.82 -0.32
C ASP A 24 7.58 -13.96 -1.61
N GLU A 25 8.38 -15.02 -1.72
CA GLU A 25 9.25 -15.26 -2.89
C GLU A 25 8.43 -15.66 -4.14
N GLU A 26 7.15 -16.00 -3.98
CA GLU A 26 6.23 -16.28 -5.08
C GLU A 26 5.36 -15.07 -5.41
N PHE A 27 5.89 -14.11 -6.17
CA PHE A 27 5.06 -13.07 -6.78
C PHE A 27 4.10 -13.71 -7.80
N LEU A 28 2.84 -13.91 -7.40
CA LEU A 28 1.80 -14.61 -8.15
C LEU A 28 1.15 -13.69 -9.19
N VAL A 29 0.63 -14.30 -10.26
CA VAL A 29 -0.11 -13.60 -11.33
C VAL A 29 -1.33 -12.82 -10.79
N GLY A 30 -1.90 -13.25 -9.66
CA GLY A 30 -3.00 -12.56 -8.97
C GLY A 30 -2.60 -11.20 -8.41
N GLU A 31 -1.39 -11.09 -7.87
CA GLU A 31 -0.86 -9.89 -7.22
C GLU A 31 -0.50 -8.83 -8.26
N GLN A 32 0.12 -9.23 -9.37
CA GLN A 32 0.33 -8.33 -10.52
C GLN A 32 -1.01 -7.78 -11.04
N ARG A 33 -2.01 -8.65 -11.18
CA ARG A 33 -3.33 -8.25 -11.67
C ARG A 33 -4.04 -7.30 -10.70
N PHE A 34 -3.78 -7.41 -9.40
CA PHE A 34 -4.26 -6.46 -8.41
C PHE A 34 -3.55 -5.10 -8.58
N LEU A 35 -2.22 -5.10 -8.67
CA LEU A 35 -1.45 -3.87 -8.90
C LEU A 35 -1.91 -3.16 -10.17
N ASP A 36 -2.15 -3.88 -11.27
CA ASP A 36 -2.64 -3.29 -12.52
C ASP A 36 -4.06 -2.71 -12.40
N GLN A 37 -4.89 -3.21 -11.47
CA GLN A 37 -6.22 -2.67 -11.21
C GLN A 37 -6.19 -1.40 -10.36
N GLN A 38 -5.37 -1.38 -9.31
CA GLN A 38 -5.26 -0.21 -8.42
C GLN A 38 -4.37 0.88 -9.00
N PHE A 39 -3.33 0.48 -9.74
CA PHE A 39 -2.34 1.34 -10.37
C PHE A 39 -2.26 1.05 -11.88
N PRO A 40 -3.29 1.47 -12.66
CA PRO A 40 -3.31 1.21 -14.09
C PRO A 40 -2.01 1.69 -14.78
N PRO A 41 -1.37 0.87 -15.62
CA PRO A 41 -0.11 1.24 -16.27
C PRO A 41 -0.19 2.55 -17.05
N GLU A 42 -1.34 2.85 -17.64
CA GLU A 42 -1.63 4.11 -18.32
C GLU A 42 -1.49 5.32 -17.38
N LEU A 43 -2.06 5.23 -16.17
CA LEU A 43 -1.94 6.27 -15.15
C LEU A 43 -0.48 6.40 -14.67
N MET A 44 0.21 5.28 -14.48
CA MET A 44 1.62 5.28 -14.06
C MET A 44 2.52 5.94 -15.12
N ARG A 45 2.26 5.71 -16.41
CA ARG A 45 2.96 6.39 -17.52
C ARG A 45 2.62 7.89 -17.58
N GLU A 46 1.35 8.26 -17.43
CA GLU A 46 0.93 9.67 -17.39
C GLU A 46 1.62 10.47 -16.27
N LEU A 47 1.88 9.82 -15.14
CA LEU A 47 2.59 10.41 -14.00
C LEU A 47 4.12 10.40 -14.14
N GLY A 48 4.64 9.85 -15.24
CA GLY A 48 6.08 9.71 -15.50
C GLY A 48 6.75 8.68 -14.58
N PHE A 49 5.98 7.76 -14.01
CA PHE A 49 6.51 6.70 -13.17
C PHE A 49 6.98 5.51 -13.98
N PHE A 50 6.30 5.17 -15.09
CA PHE A 50 6.69 4.09 -15.99
C PHE A 50 7.04 4.61 -17.39
N ASP A 51 7.84 3.84 -18.12
CA ASP A 51 8.08 4.05 -19.55
C ASP A 51 7.06 3.32 -20.45
N ASP A 52 7.22 3.43 -21.77
CA ASP A 52 6.35 2.78 -22.76
C ASP A 52 6.42 1.24 -22.75
N ALA A 53 7.40 0.66 -22.04
CA ALA A 53 7.57 -0.78 -21.85
C ALA A 53 7.10 -1.25 -20.45
N ASP A 54 6.33 -0.41 -19.75
CA ASP A 54 5.84 -0.63 -18.39
C ASP A 54 6.94 -0.90 -17.37
N GLN A 55 8.14 -0.35 -17.61
CA GLN A 55 9.25 -0.41 -16.68
C GLN A 55 9.26 0.80 -15.75
N PRO A 56 9.54 0.62 -14.44
CA PRO A 56 9.62 1.73 -13.51
C PRO A 56 10.80 2.66 -13.82
N LEU A 57 10.52 3.95 -13.86
CA LEU A 57 11.48 5.04 -14.01
C LEU A 57 11.99 5.52 -12.64
N PRO A 58 13.19 6.16 -12.58
CA PRO A 58 13.74 6.69 -11.33
C PRO A 58 12.80 7.66 -10.59
N ALA A 59 11.97 8.39 -11.34
CA ALA A 59 11.00 9.35 -10.81
C ALA A 59 9.98 8.71 -9.85
N LEU A 60 9.69 7.41 -9.98
CA LEU A 60 8.83 6.68 -9.06
C LEU A 60 9.48 6.50 -7.69
N ALA A 61 10.74 6.04 -7.66
CA ALA A 61 11.48 5.84 -6.43
C ALA A 61 11.76 7.18 -5.73
N GLU A 62 12.06 8.24 -6.48
CA GLU A 62 12.22 9.59 -5.95
C GLU A 62 10.92 10.10 -5.32
N ALA A 63 9.79 9.96 -6.01
CA ALA A 63 8.50 10.37 -5.49
C ALA A 63 8.06 9.55 -4.26
N ALA A 64 8.38 8.26 -4.21
CA ALA A 64 8.10 7.42 -3.05
C ALA A 64 8.91 7.88 -1.82
N ASN A 65 10.20 8.16 -2.00
CA ASN A 65 11.06 8.69 -0.92
C ASN A 65 10.59 10.06 -0.42
N GLU A 66 10.20 10.94 -1.34
CA GLU A 66 9.63 12.23 -0.99
C GLU A 66 8.30 12.06 -0.24
N ALA A 67 7.45 11.13 -0.68
CA ALA A 67 6.17 10.85 -0.07
C ALA A 67 6.30 10.31 1.36
N ILE A 68 7.27 9.43 1.64
CA ILE A 68 7.57 8.95 3.00
C ILE A 68 7.87 10.12 3.95
N SER A 69 8.55 11.16 3.45
CA SER A 69 8.93 12.31 4.28
C SER A 69 7.82 13.35 4.42
N LEU A 70 6.96 13.50 3.41
CA LEU A 70 5.98 14.60 3.35
C LEU A 70 4.56 14.17 3.74
N LEU A 71 4.13 12.96 3.37
CA LEU A 71 2.75 12.51 3.61
C LEU A 71 2.36 12.45 5.11
N PRO A 72 3.24 12.10 6.06
CA PRO A 72 2.86 12.08 7.47
C PRO A 72 2.35 13.43 7.98
N ASP A 73 2.97 14.53 7.54
CA ASP A 73 2.58 15.89 7.92
C ASP A 73 1.44 16.45 7.06
N LEU A 74 1.32 15.98 5.81
CA LEU A 74 0.36 16.50 4.86
C LEU A 74 -1.02 15.83 4.93
N LEU A 75 -1.10 14.59 5.42
CA LEU A 75 -2.34 13.82 5.48
C LEU A 75 -3.02 13.93 6.85
N THR A 76 -4.35 14.03 6.83
CA THR A 76 -5.15 13.81 8.03
C THR A 76 -5.14 12.33 8.42
N LEU A 77 -5.41 12.02 9.69
CA LEU A 77 -5.50 10.63 10.16
C LEU A 77 -6.49 9.79 9.34
N GLY A 78 -7.62 10.36 8.92
CA GLY A 78 -8.60 9.66 8.09
C GLY A 78 -8.06 9.32 6.69
N GLU A 79 -7.27 10.21 6.08
CA GLU A 79 -6.63 9.94 4.79
C GLU A 79 -5.52 8.89 4.92
N LYS A 80 -4.74 8.93 6.00
CA LYS A 80 -3.73 7.90 6.31
C LYS A 80 -4.37 6.52 6.47
N LEU A 81 -5.47 6.41 7.24
CA LEU A 81 -6.21 5.16 7.42
C LEU A 81 -6.83 4.67 6.11
N SER A 82 -7.36 5.58 5.28
CA SER A 82 -7.92 5.22 3.97
C SER A 82 -6.85 4.70 3.00
N MET A 83 -5.62 5.21 3.05
CA MET A 83 -4.49 4.65 2.31
C MET A 83 -4.09 3.27 2.85
N MET A 84 -4.04 3.10 4.17
CA MET A 84 -3.76 1.80 4.78
C MET A 84 -4.82 0.76 4.44
N GLU A 85 -6.11 1.12 4.39
CA GLU A 85 -7.18 0.22 3.96
C GLU A 85 -6.97 -0.30 2.52
N GLN A 86 -6.50 0.55 1.60
CA GLN A 86 -6.18 0.12 0.23
C GLN A 86 -5.02 -0.88 0.21
N LEU A 87 -4.00 -0.67 1.07
CA LEU A 87 -2.89 -1.61 1.22
C LEU A 87 -3.34 -2.94 1.84
N VAL A 88 -4.25 -2.88 2.81
CA VAL A 88 -4.84 -4.07 3.42
C VAL A 88 -5.63 -4.89 2.40
N GLU A 89 -6.44 -4.22 1.56
CA GLU A 89 -7.15 -4.87 0.45
C GLU A 89 -6.19 -5.45 -0.60
N ALA A 90 -4.98 -4.87 -0.72
CA ALA A 90 -3.93 -5.39 -1.60
C ALA A 90 -3.33 -6.69 -1.10
N SER A 91 -2.92 -6.73 0.18
CA SER A 91 -2.41 -7.95 0.81
C SER A 91 -3.49 -9.04 0.88
N ALA A 92 -4.72 -8.69 1.25
CA ALA A 92 -5.80 -9.67 1.34
C ALA A 92 -6.45 -10.00 -0.02
N ALA A 93 -5.77 -9.73 -1.14
CA ALA A 93 -6.32 -9.97 -2.48
C ALA A 93 -6.55 -11.46 -2.78
N ASP A 94 -5.81 -12.35 -2.12
CA ASP A 94 -6.00 -13.80 -2.14
C ASP A 94 -7.05 -14.29 -1.11
N GLY A 95 -7.55 -13.38 -0.28
CA GLY A 95 -8.55 -13.61 0.75
C GLY A 95 -8.00 -13.96 2.14
N VAL A 96 -6.68 -13.97 2.33
CA VAL A 96 -6.04 -14.34 3.60
C VAL A 96 -4.86 -13.41 3.88
N LEU A 97 -4.90 -12.69 5.00
CA LEU A 97 -3.76 -11.88 5.42
C LEU A 97 -2.74 -12.73 6.21
N ALA A 98 -1.53 -12.90 5.68
CA ALA A 98 -0.43 -13.62 6.32
C ALA A 98 0.25 -12.79 7.43
N ALA A 99 1.02 -13.44 8.30
CA ALA A 99 1.68 -12.78 9.42
C ALA A 99 2.73 -11.75 8.94
N GLU A 100 3.48 -12.10 7.89
CA GLU A 100 4.50 -11.24 7.31
C GLU A 100 3.90 -10.00 6.62
N GLU A 101 2.70 -10.12 6.04
CA GLU A 101 1.95 -9.00 5.48
C GLU A 101 1.43 -8.07 6.57
N VAL A 102 0.98 -8.62 7.72
CA VAL A 102 0.62 -7.82 8.90
C VAL A 102 1.81 -6.97 9.35
N ASP A 103 3.00 -7.54 9.39
CA ASP A 103 4.22 -6.85 9.80
C ASP A 103 4.60 -5.74 8.80
N ALA A 104 4.50 -6.03 7.50
CA ALA A 104 4.73 -5.04 6.45
C ALA A 104 3.72 -3.89 6.49
N LEU A 105 2.44 -4.18 6.75
CA LEU A 105 1.41 -3.17 6.96
C LEU A 105 1.65 -2.34 8.22
N ALA A 106 2.08 -2.96 9.32
CA ALA A 106 2.44 -2.23 10.55
C ALA A 106 3.63 -1.28 10.30
N ALA A 107 4.62 -1.71 9.51
CA ALA A 107 5.73 -0.85 9.09
C ALA A 107 5.24 0.34 8.24
N ALA A 108 4.33 0.12 7.29
CA ALA A 108 3.74 1.18 6.48
C ALA A 108 2.94 2.18 7.33
N ALA A 109 2.16 1.70 8.31
CA ALA A 109 1.44 2.55 9.26
C ALA A 109 2.39 3.41 10.10
N ALA A 110 3.51 2.84 10.54
CA ALA A 110 4.56 3.57 11.26
C ALA A 110 5.23 4.64 10.39
N MET A 111 5.46 4.37 9.10
CA MET A 111 5.98 5.37 8.15
C MET A 111 5.01 6.55 7.95
N LEU A 112 3.70 6.31 8.04
CA LEU A 112 2.68 7.37 8.03
C LEU A 112 2.48 8.04 9.41
N GLU A 113 3.26 7.67 10.42
CA GLU A 113 3.12 8.13 11.80
C GLU A 113 1.71 7.89 12.38
N ILE A 114 1.08 6.78 12.00
CA ILE A 114 -0.16 6.33 12.62
C ILE A 114 0.20 5.68 13.97
N PRO A 115 -0.40 6.08 15.09
CA PRO A 115 -0.16 5.42 16.37
C PRO A 115 -0.52 3.93 16.30
N ASN A 116 0.36 3.07 16.82
CA ASN A 116 0.16 1.62 16.75
C ASN A 116 -1.18 1.17 17.36
N ASP A 117 -1.58 1.75 18.48
CA ASP A 117 -2.86 1.42 19.13
C ASP A 117 -4.05 1.75 18.22
N THR A 118 -4.01 2.89 17.52
CA THR A 118 -5.02 3.28 16.54
C THR A 118 -5.04 2.35 15.34
N TRP A 119 -3.86 1.94 14.86
CA TRP A 119 -3.76 1.00 13.76
C TRP A 119 -4.33 -0.38 14.13
N GLN A 120 -3.98 -0.91 15.30
CA GLN A 120 -4.48 -2.21 15.78
C GLN A 120 -6.00 -2.20 15.96
N GLU A 121 -6.56 -1.15 16.57
CA GLU A 121 -8.02 -0.99 16.72
C GLU A 121 -8.71 -0.98 15.35
N HIS A 122 -8.14 -0.27 14.37
CA HIS A 122 -8.70 -0.21 13.02
C HIS A 122 -8.68 -1.57 12.32
N VAL A 123 -7.59 -2.33 12.44
CA VAL A 123 -7.51 -3.68 11.87
C VAL A 123 -8.52 -4.63 12.55
N GLU A 124 -8.72 -4.53 13.87
CA GLU A 124 -9.76 -5.31 14.56
C GLU A 124 -11.18 -4.99 14.04
N VAL A 125 -11.45 -3.72 13.73
CA VAL A 125 -12.71 -3.31 13.08
C VAL A 125 -12.84 -3.94 11.68
N LEU A 126 -11.77 -3.94 10.88
CA LEU A 126 -11.80 -4.57 9.55
C LEU A 126 -12.05 -6.08 9.62
N VAL A 127 -11.40 -6.78 10.56
CA VAL A 127 -11.61 -8.22 10.79
C VAL A 127 -13.03 -8.50 11.27
N SER A 128 -13.51 -7.77 12.27
CA SER A 128 -14.85 -7.97 12.84
C SER A 128 -15.98 -7.61 11.85
N SER A 129 -15.72 -6.70 10.91
CA SER A 129 -16.66 -6.37 9.82
C SER A 129 -16.74 -7.46 8.74
N GLY A 130 -15.85 -8.45 8.75
CA GLY A 130 -15.75 -9.48 7.71
C GLY A 130 -15.12 -8.99 6.41
N ARG A 131 -14.56 -7.78 6.38
CA ARG A 131 -13.76 -7.26 5.26
C ARG A 131 -12.37 -7.91 5.19
N LEU A 132 -11.91 -8.52 6.28
CA LEU A 132 -10.62 -9.19 6.37
C LEU A 132 -10.73 -10.55 7.06
N ALA A 133 -10.09 -11.57 6.50
CA ALA A 133 -9.80 -12.82 7.18
C ALA A 133 -8.29 -12.87 7.50
N ARG A 134 -7.94 -12.95 8.78
CA ARG A 134 -6.56 -13.21 9.21
C ARG A 134 -6.28 -14.70 9.10
N ASP A 135 -5.11 -15.07 8.58
CA ASP A 135 -4.65 -16.45 8.72
C ASP A 135 -4.52 -16.77 10.21
N GLN A 136 -5.20 -17.82 10.66
CA GLN A 136 -5.05 -18.36 12.02
C GLN A 136 -4.07 -19.53 12.04
N SER A 137 -3.18 -19.64 11.05
CA SER A 137 -2.11 -20.63 11.04
C SER A 137 -0.97 -20.24 11.98
N GLY A 138 -1.30 -19.99 13.25
CA GLY A 138 -0.36 -20.10 14.35
C GLY A 138 -0.34 -21.55 14.82
N VAL A 139 0.70 -22.29 14.43
CA VAL A 139 1.18 -23.47 15.17
C VAL A 139 2.57 -23.18 15.70
#